data_AF-A0A0W8JHI6-F1
#
_entry.id   AF-A0A0W8JHI6-F1
#
_cell.length_a   1.000
_cell.length_b   1.000
_cell.length_c   1.000
_cell.angle_alpha   90.00
_cell.angle_beta   90.00
_cell.angle_gamma   90.00
#
_symmetry.space_group_name_H-M   'P 1'
#
loop_
_entity.id
_entity.type
_entity.pdbx_description
1 polymer ?
#
loop_
_entity_poly.entity_id
_entity_poly.type
_entity_poly.pdbx_seq_one_letter_code
_entity_poly.pdbx_strand_id
1 'polypeptide(L)'
;MMKYNNQWCLFLTLICIFLSRGGQAQTQAQPIESPIHNLTGTLLGDYPLPKKVFVVVTLNDQTQHNQVVAKYQFYGDGLTLPIDFQLSYAQSNIRQNHRYRIQAEIFERGHVRYTGAGSATELALEPSVYDGQIRMASVKSASSH
;
A
#
# COMPACT_ATOMS: atom_id res chain seq x y z
N MET A 1 -53.01 12.34 30.16
CA MET A 1 -52.27 13.49 30.71
C MET A 1 -51.51 14.15 29.57
N MET A 2 -51.81 15.44 29.39
CA MET A 2 -51.39 16.48 28.43
C MET A 2 -50.35 16.22 27.31
N LYS A 3 -50.80 16.59 26.09
CA LYS A 3 -50.09 17.04 24.88
C LYS A 3 -49.47 18.44 25.07
N TYR A 4 -48.48 18.83 24.24
CA TYR A 4 -48.35 20.09 23.45
C TYR A 4 -47.07 19.96 22.57
N ASN A 5 -47.16 19.78 21.24
CA ASN A 5 -47.23 20.77 20.14
C ASN A 5 -45.96 21.60 19.90
N ASN A 6 -45.40 21.49 18.69
CA ASN A 6 -44.92 22.68 17.96
C ASN A 6 -45.03 22.48 16.43
N GLN A 7 -46.15 22.94 15.90
CA GLN A 7 -46.32 23.33 14.50
C GLN A 7 -45.80 24.76 14.37
N TRP A 8 -45.02 25.07 13.32
CA TRP A 8 -45.08 26.39 12.70
C TRP A 8 -44.81 26.29 11.19
N CYS A 9 -45.88 26.59 10.45
CA CYS A 9 -45.91 27.22 9.13
C CYS A 9 -45.35 26.45 7.92
N LEU A 10 -46.22 25.59 7.38
CA LEU A 10 -46.61 25.67 5.97
C LEU A 10 -46.90 27.13 5.58
N PHE A 11 -46.39 27.58 4.43
CA PHE A 11 -47.05 28.42 3.39
C PHE A 11 -46.01 29.27 2.64
N LEU A 12 -45.58 28.83 1.45
CA LEU A 12 -45.95 29.47 0.18
C LEU A 12 -45.24 28.77 -0.99
N THR A 13 -46.03 28.01 -1.75
CA THR A 13 -45.74 27.62 -3.13
C THR A 13 -45.92 28.82 -4.06
N LEU A 14 -44.93 29.14 -4.90
CA LEU A 14 -45.17 29.90 -6.13
C LEU A 14 -44.21 29.46 -7.26
N ILE A 15 -44.73 28.55 -8.07
CA ILE A 15 -44.63 28.42 -9.54
C ILE A 15 -43.45 29.12 -10.22
N CYS A 16 -42.48 28.32 -10.70
CA CYS A 16 -41.75 28.57 -11.95
C CYS A 16 -41.92 27.31 -12.83
N ILE A 17 -42.99 27.27 -13.60
CA ILE A 17 -43.05 26.45 -14.82
C ILE A 17 -42.29 27.25 -15.87
N PHE A 18 -41.20 26.70 -16.42
CA PHE A 18 -40.85 26.77 -17.84
C PHE A 18 -39.55 26.01 -18.13
N LEU A 19 -39.60 25.22 -19.22
CA LEU A 19 -38.51 24.70 -20.07
C LEU A 19 -38.03 23.24 -19.88
N SER A 20 -38.62 22.40 -20.72
CA SER A 20 -37.96 21.50 -21.69
C SER A 20 -36.70 20.70 -21.32
N ARG A 21 -36.85 19.38 -21.54
CA ARG A 21 -35.99 18.55 -22.39
C ARG A 21 -34.57 18.30 -21.88
N GLY A 22 -34.42 17.11 -21.29
CA GLY A 22 -33.11 16.49 -21.10
C GLY A 22 -33.14 15.60 -19.88
N GLY A 23 -33.62 14.37 -20.03
CA GLY A 23 -33.27 13.31 -19.10
C GLY A 23 -31.77 13.11 -19.17
N GLN A 24 -31.02 13.79 -18.31
CA GLN A 24 -29.67 13.35 -17.99
C GLN A 24 -29.83 12.33 -16.89
N ALA A 25 -29.97 11.06 -17.31
CA ALA A 25 -29.55 9.97 -16.46
C ALA A 25 -28.11 10.29 -16.04
N GLN A 26 -27.94 10.70 -14.79
CA GLN A 26 -26.62 10.79 -14.19
C GLN A 26 -26.11 9.36 -14.14
N THR A 27 -25.37 8.95 -15.17
CA THR A 27 -24.53 7.77 -15.10
C THR A 27 -23.54 8.06 -13.98
N GLN A 28 -23.85 7.57 -12.78
CA GLN A 28 -22.88 7.46 -11.70
C GLN A 28 -21.75 6.62 -12.28
N ALA A 29 -20.63 7.26 -12.63
CA ALA A 29 -19.42 6.56 -12.97
C ALA A 29 -19.07 5.72 -11.74
N GLN A 30 -19.30 4.40 -11.83
CA GLN A 30 -18.82 3.49 -10.81
C GLN A 30 -17.30 3.68 -10.75
N PRO A 31 -16.72 3.85 -9.55
CA PRO A 31 -15.27 3.89 -9.41
C PRO A 31 -14.72 2.63 -10.07
N ILE A 32 -13.90 2.80 -11.11
CA ILE A 32 -13.15 1.69 -11.68
C ILE A 32 -12.15 1.28 -10.61
N GLU A 33 -12.50 0.26 -9.82
CA GLU A 33 -11.61 -0.28 -8.81
C GLU A 33 -10.42 -0.93 -9.52
N SER A 34 -9.23 -0.42 -9.24
CA SER A 34 -8.01 -0.92 -9.86
C SER A 34 -7.70 -2.31 -9.29
N PRO A 35 -7.41 -3.32 -10.15
CA PRO A 35 -7.06 -4.66 -9.67
C PRO A 35 -5.93 -4.63 -8.64
N ILE A 36 -6.09 -5.42 -7.58
CA ILE A 36 -5.06 -5.62 -6.56
C ILE A 36 -4.29 -6.89 -6.90
N HIS A 37 -2.97 -6.77 -6.92
CA HIS A 37 -2.03 -7.87 -7.12
C HIS A 37 -1.20 -8.09 -5.85
N ASN A 38 -0.58 -9.27 -5.75
CA ASN A 38 0.25 -9.66 -4.62
C ASN A 38 1.65 -10.06 -5.09
N LEU A 39 2.67 -9.57 -4.41
CA LEU A 39 4.05 -10.04 -4.54
C LEU A 39 4.40 -10.86 -3.32
N THR A 40 4.77 -12.11 -3.53
CA THR A 40 5.23 -13.01 -2.48
C THR A 40 6.74 -13.13 -2.51
N GLY A 41 7.32 -13.50 -1.38
CA GLY A 41 8.75 -13.81 -1.34
C GLY A 41 9.20 -14.15 0.06
N THR A 42 10.50 -14.42 0.18
CA THR A 42 11.11 -14.86 1.42
C THR A 42 12.29 -13.97 1.77
N LEU A 43 12.28 -13.42 2.98
CA LEU A 43 13.45 -12.77 3.56
C LEU A 43 14.40 -13.85 4.08
N LEU A 44 15.61 -13.92 3.54
CA LEU A 44 16.62 -14.92 3.90
C LEU A 44 17.65 -14.37 4.90
N GLY A 45 18.07 -15.24 5.81
CA GLY A 45 19.13 -15.03 6.78
C GLY A 45 19.12 -16.17 7.80
N ASP A 46 20.17 -16.27 8.61
CA ASP A 46 20.37 -17.40 9.52
C ASP A 46 20.39 -16.97 10.99
N TYR A 47 19.63 -15.93 11.35
CA TYR A 47 19.63 -15.34 12.69
C TYR A 47 18.21 -15.08 13.22
N PRO A 48 17.99 -15.28 14.54
CA PRO A 48 16.75 -14.89 15.19
C PRO A 48 16.67 -13.36 15.30
N LEU A 49 15.46 -12.83 15.16
CA LEU A 49 15.17 -11.42 15.38
C LEU A 49 14.94 -11.15 16.87
N PRO A 50 15.50 -10.08 17.43
CA PRO A 50 15.25 -9.71 18.82
C PRO A 50 13.79 -9.28 19.03
N LYS A 51 13.41 -9.09 20.29
CA LYS A 51 12.10 -8.48 20.62
C LYS A 51 12.08 -7.00 20.22
N LYS A 52 10.89 -6.49 19.96
CA LYS A 52 10.57 -5.12 19.52
C LYS A 52 11.16 -4.79 18.16
N VAL A 53 10.90 -5.67 17.20
CA VAL A 53 11.38 -5.54 15.83
C VAL A 53 10.19 -5.41 14.90
N PHE A 54 10.25 -4.50 13.96
CA PHE A 54 9.31 -4.45 12.85
C PHE A 54 10.05 -4.63 11.53
N VAL A 55 9.44 -5.44 10.68
CA VAL A 55 9.91 -5.70 9.33
C VAL A 55 9.07 -4.85 8.39
N VAL A 56 9.73 -4.16 7.47
CA VAL A 56 9.10 -3.34 6.44
C VAL A 56 9.56 -3.84 5.09
N VAL A 57 8.61 -4.19 4.23
CA VAL A 57 8.85 -4.52 2.83
C VAL A 57 8.21 -3.44 1.96
N THR A 58 8.96 -2.88 1.03
CA THR A 58 8.48 -1.82 0.12
C THR A 58 8.74 -2.21 -1.33
N LEU A 59 7.78 -1.91 -2.19
CA LEU A 59 7.98 -1.86 -3.62
C LEU A 59 8.26 -0.42 -4.03
N ASN A 60 9.40 -0.19 -4.68
CA ASN A 60 9.90 1.15 -5.02
C ASN A 60 10.07 1.31 -6.53
N ASP A 61 9.57 2.40 -7.07
CA ASP A 61 9.78 2.83 -8.45
C ASP A 61 11.16 3.49 -8.59
N GLN A 62 12.10 2.78 -9.20
CA GLN A 62 13.47 3.26 -9.42
C GLN A 62 13.53 4.37 -10.48
N THR A 63 12.55 4.44 -11.38
CA THR A 63 12.48 5.48 -12.41
C THR A 63 12.05 6.81 -11.80
N GLN A 64 11.26 6.78 -10.72
CA GLN A 64 10.77 7.98 -10.01
C GLN A 64 11.47 8.19 -8.66
N HIS A 65 12.79 8.40 -8.67
CA HIS A 65 13.55 8.75 -7.47
C HIS A 65 13.37 7.77 -6.29
N ASN A 66 13.19 6.47 -6.57
CA ASN A 66 12.95 5.44 -5.55
C ASN A 66 11.65 5.66 -4.75
N GLN A 67 10.60 6.20 -5.39
CA GLN A 67 9.29 6.41 -4.75
C GLN A 67 8.65 5.09 -4.31
N VAL A 68 8.17 5.02 -3.07
CA VAL A 68 7.42 3.87 -2.55
C VAL A 68 6.04 3.83 -3.21
N VAL A 69 5.75 2.73 -3.91
CA VAL A 69 4.45 2.51 -4.58
C VAL A 69 3.56 1.51 -3.84
N ALA A 70 4.14 0.70 -2.95
CA ALA A 70 3.42 -0.15 -2.01
C ALA A 70 4.32 -0.48 -0.81
N LYS A 71 3.69 -0.74 0.34
CA LYS A 71 4.36 -1.02 1.62
C LYS A 71 3.61 -2.10 2.38
N TYR A 72 4.35 -3.04 2.93
CA TYR A 72 3.88 -4.04 3.89
C TYR A 72 4.73 -3.96 5.15
N GLN A 73 4.10 -4.05 6.33
CA GLN A 73 4.78 -3.94 7.61
C GLN A 73 4.19 -4.93 8.61
N PHE A 74 5.04 -5.62 9.35
CA PHE A 74 4.64 -6.56 10.39
C PHE A 74 5.63 -6.61 11.55
N TYR A 75 5.18 -7.10 12.70
CA TYR A 75 6.05 -7.34 13.86
C TYR A 75 6.85 -8.61 13.67
N GLY A 76 8.18 -8.51 13.83
CA GLY A 76 9.12 -9.61 13.69
C GLY A 76 9.58 -10.21 15.04
N ASP A 77 8.96 -9.79 16.14
CA ASP A 77 9.34 -10.17 17.51
C ASP A 77 9.52 -11.67 17.70
N GLY A 78 10.77 -12.10 17.92
CA GLY A 78 11.09 -13.51 18.19
C GLY A 78 10.94 -14.45 17.00
N LEU A 79 10.70 -13.93 15.79
CA LEU A 79 10.78 -14.72 14.56
C LEU A 79 12.25 -15.02 14.22
N THR A 80 12.45 -16.02 13.38
CA THR A 80 13.77 -16.39 12.85
C THR A 80 13.67 -16.39 11.33
N LEU A 81 14.66 -15.81 10.66
CA LEU A 81 14.78 -15.93 9.21
C LEU A 81 15.06 -17.39 8.82
N PRO A 82 14.53 -17.90 7.71
CA PRO A 82 13.77 -17.18 6.68
C PRO A 82 12.31 -16.85 7.08
N ILE A 83 11.79 -15.72 6.59
CA ILE A 83 10.40 -15.27 6.82
C ILE A 83 9.73 -14.94 5.49
N ASP A 84 8.58 -15.54 5.24
CA ASP A 84 7.76 -15.24 4.07
C ASP A 84 6.97 -13.94 4.24
N PHE A 85 6.74 -13.24 3.13
CA PHE A 85 5.90 -12.05 3.08
C PHE A 85 4.99 -12.06 1.86
N GLN A 86 3.92 -11.27 1.96
CA GLN A 86 3.05 -10.94 0.85
C GLN A 86 2.79 -9.43 0.86
N LEU A 87 3.17 -8.75 -0.22
CA LEU A 87 2.99 -7.32 -0.41
C LEU A 87 1.94 -7.07 -1.50
N SER A 88 0.82 -6.47 -1.11
CA SER A 88 -0.24 -6.09 -2.04
C SER A 88 0.01 -4.73 -2.68
N TYR A 89 -0.34 -4.58 -3.95
CA TYR A 89 -0.24 -3.32 -4.67
C TYR A 89 -1.39 -3.18 -5.70
N ALA A 90 -1.79 -1.95 -5.99
CA ALA A 90 -2.79 -1.68 -7.01
C ALA A 90 -2.13 -1.58 -8.39
N GLN A 91 -2.74 -2.16 -9.42
CA GLN A 91 -2.24 -2.10 -10.80
C GLN A 91 -2.06 -0.66 -11.29
N SER A 92 -2.89 0.28 -10.82
CA SER A 92 -2.77 1.72 -11.13
C SER A 92 -1.45 2.35 -10.67
N ASN A 93 -0.74 1.71 -9.74
CA ASN A 93 0.55 2.19 -9.24
C ASN A 93 1.71 1.71 -10.11
N ILE A 94 1.46 0.77 -11.03
CA ILE A 94 2.45 0.23 -11.95
C ILE A 94 2.31 0.89 -13.31
N ARG A 95 3.45 1.30 -13.88
CA ARG A 95 3.54 2.02 -15.15
C ARG A 95 4.38 1.22 -16.11
N GLN A 96 3.94 1.20 -17.36
CA GLN A 96 4.74 0.62 -18.44
C GLN A 96 6.08 1.38 -18.57
N ASN A 97 7.16 0.65 -18.86
CA ASN A 97 8.53 1.17 -18.99
C ASN A 97 9.17 1.71 -17.69
N HIS A 98 8.53 1.49 -16.53
CA HIS A 98 9.14 1.78 -15.24
C HIS A 98 9.88 0.56 -14.68
N ARG A 99 10.90 0.82 -13.85
CA ARG A 99 11.69 -0.24 -13.20
C ARG A 99 11.38 -0.26 -11.72
N TYR A 100 11.05 -1.43 -11.21
CA TYR A 100 10.68 -1.62 -9.82
C TYR A 100 11.71 -2.44 -9.07
N ARG A 101 11.87 -2.12 -7.78
CA ARG A 101 12.75 -2.83 -6.85
C ARG A 101 11.98 -3.11 -5.58
N ILE A 102 12.09 -4.33 -5.07
CA ILE A 102 11.62 -4.63 -3.73
C ILE A 102 12.77 -4.41 -2.73
N GLN A 103 12.45 -3.84 -1.59
CA GLN A 103 13.39 -3.58 -0.51
C GLN A 103 12.77 -4.05 0.79
N ALA A 104 13.57 -4.65 1.65
CA ALA A 104 13.19 -5.06 2.98
C ALA A 104 14.14 -4.44 4.00
N GLU A 105 13.57 -3.97 5.10
CA GLU A 105 14.29 -3.37 6.21
C GLU A 105 13.76 -3.93 7.52
N ILE A 106 14.67 -4.26 8.43
CA ILE A 106 14.34 -4.73 9.77
C ILE A 106 14.81 -3.65 10.73
N PHE A 107 13.85 -3.09 11.45
CA PHE A 107 14.09 -2.04 12.42
C PHE A 107 14.09 -2.61 13.83
N GLU A 108 15.11 -2.25 14.59
CA GLU A 108 15.19 -2.52 16.02
C GLU A 108 15.29 -1.18 16.74
N ARG A 109 14.36 -0.89 17.66
CA ARG A 109 14.34 0.36 18.43
C ARG A 109 14.41 1.63 17.56
N GLY A 110 13.79 1.60 16.38
CA GLY A 110 13.75 2.73 15.44
C GLY A 110 14.95 2.85 14.50
N HIS A 111 15.94 1.96 14.59
CA HIS A 111 17.10 1.96 13.69
C HIS A 111 17.04 0.77 12.73
N VAL A 112 17.36 1.00 11.45
CA VAL A 112 17.57 -0.10 10.50
C VAL A 112 18.78 -0.91 10.94
N ARG A 113 18.57 -2.19 11.23
CA ARG A 113 19.63 -3.14 11.60
C ARG A 113 19.97 -4.08 10.47
N TYR A 114 18.98 -4.43 9.67
CA TYR A 114 19.18 -5.28 8.50
C TYR A 114 18.46 -4.70 7.30
N THR A 115 19.06 -4.88 6.13
CA THR A 115 18.49 -4.45 4.85
C THR A 115 18.77 -5.50 3.79
N GLY A 116 17.86 -5.62 2.83
CA GLY A 116 18.00 -6.47 1.66
C GLY A 116 17.15 -5.91 0.54
N ALA A 117 17.46 -6.29 -0.70
CA ALA A 117 16.66 -5.89 -1.85
C ALA A 117 16.70 -6.93 -2.97
N GLY A 118 15.65 -6.94 -3.79
CA GLY A 118 15.51 -7.76 -4.99
C GLY A 118 15.01 -6.93 -6.17
N SER A 119 15.25 -7.41 -7.39
CA SER A 119 14.75 -6.75 -8.61
C SER A 119 13.34 -7.24 -8.91
N ALA A 120 12.40 -6.33 -9.18
CA ALA A 120 11.03 -6.66 -9.61
C ALA A 120 10.82 -6.17 -11.06
N THR A 121 11.77 -6.53 -11.95
CA THR A 121 11.87 -5.94 -13.30
C THR A 121 10.69 -6.30 -14.19
N GLU A 122 10.11 -7.49 -14.00
CA GLU A 122 9.03 -8.02 -14.83
C GLU A 122 7.66 -7.49 -14.43
N LEU A 123 7.53 -6.75 -13.32
CA LEU A 123 6.25 -6.33 -12.76
C LEU A 123 5.36 -5.53 -13.73
N ALA A 124 5.97 -4.76 -14.63
CA ALA A 124 5.25 -3.97 -15.62
C ALA A 124 4.68 -4.82 -16.79
N LEU A 125 5.22 -6.02 -17.01
CA LEU A 125 4.82 -6.96 -18.06
C LEU A 125 4.00 -8.12 -17.49
N GLU A 126 4.42 -8.65 -16.34
CA GLU A 126 3.87 -9.82 -15.65
C GLU A 126 3.63 -9.50 -14.16
N PRO A 127 2.52 -8.82 -13.82
CA PRO A 127 2.24 -8.35 -12.47
C PRO A 127 2.13 -9.45 -11.39
N SER A 128 1.95 -10.71 -11.80
CA SER A 128 1.81 -11.87 -10.91
C SER A 128 3.09 -12.67 -10.68
N VAL A 129 4.20 -12.35 -11.37
CA VAL A 129 5.44 -13.12 -11.28
C VAL A 129 6.42 -12.39 -10.36
N TYR A 130 6.35 -12.71 -9.08
CA TYR A 130 7.42 -12.43 -8.14
C TYR A 130 7.44 -13.48 -7.04
N ASP A 131 8.42 -14.37 -7.12
CA ASP A 131 8.83 -15.26 -6.04
C ASP A 131 10.31 -15.00 -5.75
N GLY A 132 10.56 -13.83 -5.18
CA GLY A 132 11.90 -13.30 -4.96
C GLY A 132 12.40 -13.64 -3.56
N GLN A 133 13.59 -14.24 -3.49
CA GLN A 133 14.33 -14.36 -2.24
C GLN A 133 15.13 -13.06 -1.99
N ILE A 134 14.97 -12.45 -0.82
CA ILE A 134 15.70 -11.24 -0.42
C ILE A 134 16.70 -11.62 0.66
N ARG A 135 18.00 -11.60 0.33
CA ARG A 135 19.06 -11.82 1.33
C ARG A 135 19.21 -10.59 2.23
N MET A 136 19.01 -10.78 3.53
CA MET A 136 19.11 -9.73 4.55
C MET A 136 20.53 -9.63 5.09
N ALA A 137 21.11 -8.43 5.06
CA ALA A 137 22.45 -8.15 5.56
C ALA A 137 22.41 -7.11 6.68
N SER A 138 23.29 -7.24 7.67
CA SER A 138 23.43 -6.28 8.76
C SER A 138 23.97 -4.95 8.25
N VAL A 139 23.39 -3.84 8.72
CA VAL A 139 23.90 -2.50 8.46
C VAL A 139 25.11 -2.27 9.35
N LYS A 140 26.31 -2.13 8.74
CA LYS A 140 27.50 -1.70 9.48
C LYS A 140 27.22 -0.31 10.04
N SER A 141 27.19 -0.20 11.37
CA SER A 141 27.14 1.11 12.03
C SER A 141 28.45 1.83 11.71
N ALA A 142 28.38 3.03 11.13
CA ALA A 142 29.55 3.89 11.04
C ALA A 142 29.97 4.20 12.48
N SER A 143 31.14 3.70 12.89
CA SER A 143 31.73 4.07 14.16
C SER A 143 32.04 5.57 14.10
N SER A 144 31.28 6.38 14.81
CA SER A 144 31.69 7.75 15.08
C SER A 144 32.94 7.66 15.95
N HIS A 145 34.08 8.06 15.41
CA HIS A 145 35.31 8.30 16.16
C HIS A 145 35.18 9.59 16.97
#